data_AF-A0A3S4F6A0-F1
#
_entry.id   AF-A0A3S4F6A0-F1
#
_cell.length_a   1.000
_cell.length_b   1.000
_cell.length_c   1.000
_cell.angle_alpha   90.00
_cell.angle_beta   90.00
_cell.angle_gamma   90.00
#
_symmetry.space_group_name_H-M   'P 1'
#
loop_
_entity.id
_entity.type
_entity.pdbx_description
1 polymer ?
#
loop_
_entity_poly.entity_id
_entity_poly.type
_entity_poly.pdbx_seq_one_letter_code
_entity_poly.pdbx_strand_id
1 'polypeptide(L)'
;MIWTPQDHYWIVAGDETRVWSSARGDYVPTNDAPYTAWREAGGVATRISTEQDLTDVLALYGLRGPHVDLAAYAADARWRRETGGTTWRGWPIHTDATSQTKYLAELQAISLGVRDDGDGWKFADGAFRAVSNADFSALATAARAHVRACFAAEAAVLAGIAAGTITTPAEIDAAFAAVGAAE
;
A
#
# COMPACT_ATOMS: atom_id res chain seq x y z
N MET A 1 13.72 -23.15 -32.79
CA MET A 1 13.28 -23.62 -31.45
C MET A 1 11.77 -23.68 -31.46
N ILE A 2 11.17 -24.79 -31.01
CA ILE A 2 9.72 -24.87 -30.82
C ILE A 2 9.39 -24.04 -29.58
N TRP A 3 8.35 -23.21 -29.65
CA TRP A 3 7.89 -22.43 -28.51
C TRP A 3 7.40 -23.36 -27.40
N THR A 4 7.98 -23.24 -26.21
CA THR A 4 7.65 -24.07 -25.03
C THR A 4 7.08 -23.17 -23.93
N PRO A 5 5.76 -23.11 -23.73
CA PRO A 5 5.14 -22.19 -22.77
C PRO A 5 5.68 -22.32 -21.35
N GLN A 6 6.09 -23.53 -20.93
CA GLN A 6 6.64 -23.79 -19.59
C GLN A 6 8.10 -23.34 -19.43
N ASP A 7 8.80 -23.02 -20.52
CA ASP A 7 10.21 -22.58 -20.51
C ASP A 7 10.45 -21.54 -21.60
N HIS A 8 9.83 -20.37 -21.38
CA HIS A 8 9.90 -19.20 -22.24
C HIS A 8 10.07 -17.93 -21.43
N TYR A 9 10.56 -16.87 -22.09
CA TYR A 9 10.85 -15.58 -21.47
C TYR A 9 10.10 -14.42 -22.15
N TRP A 10 9.68 -13.43 -21.36
CA TRP A 10 8.98 -12.24 -21.85
C TRP A 10 9.62 -10.95 -21.38
N ILE A 11 9.67 -9.96 -22.27
CA ILE A 11 9.94 -8.56 -21.93
C ILE A 11 8.58 -7.88 -21.79
N VAL A 12 8.27 -7.39 -20.60
CA VAL A 12 6.95 -6.85 -20.26
C VAL A 12 7.00 -5.33 -20.22
N ALA A 13 6.03 -4.65 -20.82
CA ALA A 13 5.90 -3.19 -20.83
C ALA A 13 7.15 -2.44 -21.35
N GLY A 14 7.99 -3.11 -22.15
CA GLY A 14 9.25 -2.56 -22.66
C GLY A 14 10.39 -2.46 -21.64
N ASP A 15 10.24 -3.05 -20.44
CA ASP A 15 11.31 -3.10 -19.44
C ASP A 15 12.40 -4.10 -19.85
N GLU A 16 13.50 -3.61 -20.41
CA GLU A 16 14.63 -4.43 -20.84
C GLU A 16 15.63 -4.75 -19.71
N THR A 17 15.36 -4.34 -18.47
CA THR A 17 16.24 -4.63 -17.32
C THR A 17 16.01 -6.02 -16.74
N ARG A 18 14.84 -6.61 -17.00
CA ARG A 18 14.41 -7.92 -16.51
C ARG A 18 13.51 -8.62 -17.51
N VAL A 19 13.36 -9.93 -17.36
CA VAL A 19 12.45 -10.75 -18.16
C VAL A 19 11.63 -11.65 -17.26
N TRP A 20 10.36 -11.86 -17.59
CA TRP A 20 9.54 -12.87 -16.91
C TRP A 20 9.98 -14.26 -17.38
N SER A 21 10.23 -15.18 -16.46
CA SER A 21 10.48 -16.60 -16.74
C SER A 21 9.23 -17.41 -16.40
N SER A 22 8.62 -18.06 -17.39
CA SER A 22 7.48 -18.98 -17.14
C SER A 22 7.89 -20.23 -16.37
N ALA A 23 9.14 -20.68 -16.54
CA ALA A 23 9.69 -21.82 -15.81
C ALA A 23 9.79 -21.55 -14.30
N ARG A 24 10.12 -20.30 -13.91
CA ARG A 24 10.21 -19.89 -12.51
C ARG A 24 8.91 -19.29 -11.98
N GLY A 25 8.07 -18.72 -12.85
CA GLY A 25 6.93 -17.90 -12.45
C GLY A 25 7.37 -16.60 -11.75
N ASP A 26 8.48 -16.01 -12.20
CA ASP A 26 9.05 -14.78 -11.62
C ASP A 26 9.86 -13.98 -12.64
N TYR A 27 10.12 -12.71 -12.33
CA TYR A 27 11.08 -11.89 -13.07
C TYR A 27 12.52 -12.25 -12.71
N VAL A 28 13.36 -12.37 -13.72
CA VAL A 28 14.80 -12.57 -13.58
C VAL A 28 15.54 -11.44 -14.27
N PRO A 29 16.72 -11.02 -13.77
CA PRO A 29 17.53 -10.02 -14.44
C PRO A 29 18.03 -10.54 -15.80
N THR A 30 18.30 -9.64 -16.75
CA THR A 30 18.74 -10.03 -18.11
C THR A 30 20.13 -10.67 -18.17
N ASN A 31 20.89 -10.67 -17.08
CA ASN A 31 22.15 -11.41 -16.93
C ASN A 31 21.99 -12.75 -16.19
N ASP A 32 20.76 -13.20 -15.92
CA ASP A 32 20.50 -14.52 -15.33
C ASP A 32 21.08 -15.63 -16.22
N ALA A 33 21.79 -16.58 -15.61
CA ALA A 33 22.54 -17.59 -16.36
C ALA A 33 21.63 -18.50 -17.20
N PRO A 34 20.51 -19.04 -16.67
CA PRO A 34 19.52 -19.75 -17.48
C PRO A 34 18.93 -18.93 -18.64
N TYR A 35 18.60 -17.65 -18.43
CA TYR A 35 18.13 -16.80 -19.52
C TYR A 35 19.21 -16.60 -20.59
N THR A 36 20.46 -16.37 -20.19
CA THR A 36 21.59 -16.16 -21.10
C THR A 36 21.86 -17.41 -21.94
N ALA A 37 21.90 -18.59 -21.31
CA ALA A 37 22.06 -19.87 -22.03
C ALA A 37 20.91 -20.14 -23.01
N TRP A 38 19.67 -19.82 -22.63
CA TRP A 38 18.51 -19.93 -23.51
C TRP A 38 18.61 -18.99 -24.73
N ARG A 39 19.11 -17.76 -24.54
CA ARG A 39 19.38 -16.82 -25.63
C ARG A 39 20.48 -17.33 -26.57
N GLU A 40 21.57 -17.88 -26.03
CA GLU A 40 22.68 -18.47 -26.81
C GLU A 40 22.23 -19.69 -27.64
N ALA A 41 21.25 -20.45 -27.14
CA ALA A 41 20.59 -21.53 -27.89
C ALA A 41 19.61 -21.04 -28.98
N GLY A 42 19.52 -19.72 -29.21
CA GLY A 42 18.65 -19.10 -30.22
C GLY A 42 17.27 -18.68 -29.70
N GLY A 43 17.06 -18.66 -28.38
CA GLY A 43 15.81 -18.20 -27.77
C GLY A 43 15.56 -16.70 -28.02
N VAL A 44 14.30 -16.35 -28.30
CA VAL A 44 13.88 -14.95 -28.50
C VAL A 44 12.77 -14.59 -27.53
N ALA A 45 13.07 -13.69 -26.59
CA ALA A 45 12.10 -13.25 -25.59
C ALA A 45 10.92 -12.55 -26.29
N THR A 46 9.71 -12.94 -25.94
CA THR A 46 8.50 -12.34 -26.52
C THR A 46 8.24 -11.00 -25.84
N ARG A 47 7.99 -9.96 -26.63
CA ARG A 47 7.55 -8.67 -26.08
C ARG A 47 6.05 -8.69 -25.86
N ILE A 48 5.62 -8.17 -24.70
CA ILE A 48 4.21 -8.08 -24.32
C ILE A 48 3.94 -6.76 -23.62
N SER A 49 2.78 -6.18 -23.89
CA SER A 49 2.48 -4.79 -23.50
C SER A 49 2.29 -4.63 -22.00
N THR A 50 1.65 -5.60 -21.34
CA THR A 50 1.33 -5.52 -19.90
C THR A 50 1.52 -6.86 -19.19
N GLU A 51 1.63 -6.81 -17.86
CA GLU A 51 1.62 -8.01 -17.00
C GLU A 51 0.28 -8.73 -17.07
N GLN A 52 -0.82 -8.00 -17.27
CA GLN A 52 -2.14 -8.59 -17.44
C GLN A 52 -2.21 -9.43 -18.71
N ASP A 53 -1.76 -8.89 -19.85
CA ASP A 53 -1.72 -9.65 -21.11
C ASP A 53 -0.87 -10.91 -20.95
N LEU A 54 0.24 -10.83 -20.22
CA LEU A 54 1.10 -11.97 -19.94
C LEU A 54 0.39 -13.02 -19.09
N THR A 55 -0.32 -12.60 -18.04
CA THR A 55 -1.15 -13.49 -17.22
C THR A 55 -2.22 -14.18 -18.06
N ASP A 56 -2.90 -13.47 -18.95
CA ASP A 56 -3.93 -14.04 -19.82
C ASP A 56 -3.34 -15.08 -20.79
N VAL A 57 -2.17 -14.79 -21.39
CA VAL A 57 -1.47 -15.74 -22.26
C VAL A 57 -1.06 -17.00 -21.49
N LEU A 58 -0.49 -16.84 -20.29
CA LEU A 58 0.01 -17.96 -19.49
C LEU A 58 -1.12 -18.82 -18.91
N ALA A 59 -2.27 -18.21 -18.59
CA ALA A 59 -3.45 -18.90 -18.07
C ALA A 59 -3.98 -19.96 -19.05
N LEU A 60 -3.87 -19.72 -20.37
CA LEU A 60 -4.24 -20.70 -21.40
C LEU A 60 -3.43 -22.00 -21.33
N TYR A 61 -2.25 -21.96 -20.68
CA TYR A 61 -1.34 -23.08 -20.52
C TYR A 61 -1.29 -23.60 -19.08
N GLY A 62 -2.18 -23.12 -18.19
CA GLY A 62 -2.19 -23.46 -16.77
C GLY A 62 -0.99 -22.91 -16.00
N LEU A 63 -0.33 -21.87 -16.54
CA LEU A 63 0.82 -21.22 -15.93
C LEU A 63 0.39 -19.91 -15.25
N ARG A 64 1.06 -19.57 -14.15
CA ARG A 64 0.85 -18.30 -13.45
C ARG A 64 1.65 -17.20 -14.14
N GLY A 65 1.01 -16.07 -14.42
CA GLY A 65 1.70 -14.85 -14.84
C GLY A 65 2.04 -13.91 -13.68
N PRO A 66 2.70 -12.77 -13.98
CA PRO A 66 2.90 -11.73 -13.00
C PRO A 66 1.54 -11.19 -12.56
N HIS A 67 1.30 -11.22 -11.26
CA HIS A 67 0.08 -10.71 -10.65
C HIS A 67 0.48 -9.84 -9.47
N VAL A 68 -0.26 -8.75 -9.27
CA VAL A 68 -0.16 -7.95 -8.06
C VAL A 68 -1.07 -8.59 -7.02
N ASP A 69 -0.55 -8.85 -5.82
CA ASP A 69 -1.38 -9.18 -4.68
C ASP A 69 -2.13 -7.92 -4.23
N LEU A 70 -3.35 -7.75 -4.73
CA LEU A 70 -4.20 -6.60 -4.45
C LEU A 70 -4.55 -6.48 -2.96
N ALA A 71 -4.64 -7.59 -2.23
CA ALA A 71 -4.91 -7.57 -0.80
C ALA A 71 -3.68 -7.04 -0.03
N ALA A 72 -2.48 -7.50 -0.39
CA ALA A 72 -1.23 -6.95 0.17
C ALA A 72 -1.05 -5.47 -0.19
N TYR A 73 -1.38 -5.07 -1.43
CA TYR A 73 -1.35 -3.67 -1.84
C TYR A 73 -2.32 -2.81 -1.02
N ALA A 74 -3.56 -3.28 -0.80
CA ALA A 74 -4.55 -2.59 0.02
C ALA A 74 -4.10 -2.43 1.47
N ALA A 75 -3.50 -3.46 2.06
CA ALA A 75 -2.93 -3.40 3.40
C ALA A 75 -1.80 -2.37 3.49
N ASP A 76 -0.90 -2.32 2.51
CA ASP A 76 0.17 -1.33 2.49
C ASP A 76 -0.36 0.10 2.28
N ALA A 77 -1.33 0.29 1.38
CA ALA A 77 -1.98 1.58 1.15
C ALA A 77 -2.64 2.11 2.44
N ARG A 78 -3.36 1.24 3.17
CA ARG A 78 -3.92 1.57 4.49
C ARG A 78 -2.84 1.95 5.49
N TRP A 79 -1.73 1.20 5.56
CA TRP A 79 -0.63 1.48 6.49
C TRP A 79 0.04 2.81 6.23
N ARG A 80 0.31 3.14 4.97
CA ARG A 80 0.87 4.44 4.58
C ARG A 80 -0.04 5.60 5.02
N ARG A 81 -1.36 5.45 4.91
CA ARG A 81 -2.34 6.47 5.34
C ARG A 81 -2.51 6.55 6.85
N GLU A 82 -2.55 5.41 7.52
CA GLU A 82 -2.65 5.33 8.98
C GLU A 82 -1.44 5.99 9.65
N THR A 83 -0.23 5.76 9.12
CA THR A 83 1.01 6.28 9.71
C THR A 83 1.38 7.68 9.22
N GLY A 84 0.85 8.12 8.08
CA GLY A 84 1.13 9.41 7.47
C GLY A 84 0.60 10.65 8.21
N GLY A 85 -0.22 10.47 9.24
CA GLY A 85 -0.83 11.56 9.99
C GLY A 85 -2.12 12.09 9.36
N THR A 86 -2.71 13.08 10.03
CA THR A 86 -3.91 13.80 9.58
C THR A 86 -3.87 15.24 10.10
N THR A 87 -4.92 16.03 9.85
CA THR A 87 -5.08 17.39 10.38
C THR A 87 -6.21 17.47 11.40
N TRP A 88 -6.00 18.27 12.44
CA TRP A 88 -7.04 18.66 13.39
C TRP A 88 -7.06 20.17 13.50
N ARG A 89 -8.15 20.82 13.08
CA ARG A 89 -8.28 22.30 13.03
C ARG A 89 -7.11 22.99 12.30
N GLY A 90 -6.64 22.38 11.21
CA GLY A 90 -5.49 22.87 10.44
C GLY A 90 -4.11 22.58 11.07
N TRP A 91 -4.03 21.95 12.24
CA TRP A 91 -2.76 21.53 12.83
C TRP A 91 -2.47 20.06 12.50
N PRO A 92 -1.27 19.75 12.00
CA PRO A 92 -0.94 18.39 11.61
C PRO A 92 -0.65 17.53 12.85
N ILE A 93 -1.24 16.35 12.92
CA ILE A 93 -1.10 15.40 14.01
C ILE A 93 -0.61 14.05 13.49
N HIS A 94 0.21 13.37 14.28
CA HIS A 94 0.67 12.03 13.96
C HIS A 94 -0.40 10.99 14.32
N THR A 95 -0.51 9.92 13.52
CA THR A 95 -1.50 8.85 13.76
C THR A 95 -0.88 7.45 13.80
N ASP A 96 0.45 7.36 13.80
CA ASP A 96 1.16 6.10 14.00
C ASP A 96 0.90 5.50 15.40
N ALA A 97 1.21 4.21 15.57
CA ALA A 97 0.93 3.47 16.81
C ALA A 97 1.57 4.10 18.06
N THR A 98 2.74 4.74 17.94
CA THR A 98 3.39 5.43 19.06
C THR A 98 2.57 6.65 19.46
N SER A 99 2.12 7.43 18.48
CA SER A 99 1.29 8.61 18.72
C SER A 99 -0.08 8.26 19.29
N GLN A 100 -0.70 7.18 18.81
CA GLN A 100 -1.94 6.63 19.41
C GLN A 100 -1.77 6.27 20.88
N THR A 101 -0.65 5.65 21.25
CA THR A 101 -0.32 5.31 22.64
C THR A 101 -0.16 6.57 23.49
N LYS A 102 0.48 7.62 22.96
CA LYS A 102 0.62 8.91 23.67
C LYS A 102 -0.73 9.60 23.88
N TYR A 103 -1.62 9.56 22.89
CA TYR A 103 -2.97 10.08 23.06
C TYR A 103 -3.71 9.39 24.20
N LEU A 104 -3.60 8.07 24.31
CA LEU A 104 -4.17 7.32 25.41
C LEU A 104 -3.58 7.73 26.77
N ALA A 105 -2.26 7.94 26.85
CA ALA A 105 -1.59 8.38 28.08
C ALA A 105 -2.07 9.76 28.54
N GLU A 106 -2.21 10.71 27.60
CA GLU A 106 -2.69 12.06 27.91
C GLU A 106 -4.18 12.08 28.29
N LEU A 107 -5.02 11.29 27.62
CA LEU A 107 -6.42 11.09 28.01
C LEU A 107 -6.53 10.51 29.43
N GLN A 108 -5.65 9.57 29.78
CA GLN A 108 -5.57 9.03 31.14
C GLN A 108 -5.13 10.10 32.15
N ALA A 109 -4.14 10.93 31.80
CA ALA A 109 -3.68 12.02 32.65
C ALA A 109 -4.78 13.05 32.91
N ILE A 110 -5.58 13.38 31.88
CA ILE A 110 -6.78 14.22 32.01
C ILE A 110 -7.79 13.58 32.95
N SER A 111 -8.08 12.28 32.78
CA SER A 111 -9.03 11.55 33.64
C SER A 111 -8.58 11.47 35.10
N LEU A 112 -7.27 11.46 35.35
CA LEU A 112 -6.69 11.46 36.70
C LEU A 112 -6.55 12.87 37.28
N GLY A 113 -6.80 13.92 36.50
CA GLY A 113 -6.63 15.31 36.92
C GLY A 113 -5.16 15.71 37.14
N VAL A 114 -4.21 15.03 36.49
CA VAL A 114 -2.77 15.28 36.63
C VAL A 114 -2.13 15.99 35.44
N ARG A 115 -2.93 16.27 34.40
CA ARG A 115 -2.53 17.10 33.26
C ARG A 115 -3.01 18.53 33.49
N ASP A 116 -2.10 19.50 33.41
CA ASP A 116 -2.46 20.90 33.55
C ASP A 116 -3.24 21.37 32.32
N ASP A 117 -4.29 22.18 32.54
CA ASP A 117 -5.08 22.69 31.43
C ASP A 117 -4.26 23.70 30.62
N GLY A 118 -4.11 23.43 29.32
CA GLY A 118 -3.22 24.20 28.46
C GLY A 118 -1.79 23.64 28.36
N ASP A 119 -1.52 22.44 28.90
CA ASP A 119 -0.23 21.79 28.74
C ASP A 119 0.19 21.69 27.27
N GLY A 120 1.49 21.88 27.02
CA GLY A 120 2.07 21.93 25.69
C GLY A 120 2.12 20.58 25.00
N TRP A 121 1.72 20.54 23.72
CA TRP A 121 1.81 19.36 22.87
C TRP A 121 2.65 19.65 21.62
N LYS A 122 3.51 18.71 21.23
CA LYS A 122 4.29 18.78 19.98
C LYS A 122 3.49 18.20 18.82
N PHE A 123 3.13 19.04 17.87
CA PHE A 123 2.43 18.65 16.64
C PHE A 123 3.40 18.06 15.60
N ALA A 124 2.87 17.49 14.53
CA ALA A 124 3.65 16.81 13.51
C ALA A 124 4.53 17.74 12.66
N ASP A 125 4.23 19.04 12.67
CA ASP A 125 5.10 20.10 12.12
C ASP A 125 6.27 20.46 13.05
N GLY A 126 6.36 19.81 14.21
CA GLY A 126 7.40 20.05 15.21
C GLY A 126 7.11 21.21 16.15
N ALA A 127 6.04 21.98 15.95
CA ALA A 127 5.69 23.10 16.79
C ALA A 127 4.98 22.66 18.07
N PHE A 128 5.32 23.31 19.19
CA PHE A 128 4.65 23.11 20.48
C PHE A 128 3.52 24.12 20.63
N ARG A 129 2.33 23.65 20.98
CA ARG A 129 1.16 24.51 21.22
C ARG A 129 0.48 24.10 22.52
N ALA A 130 -0.03 25.09 23.26
CA ALA A 130 -0.88 24.85 24.42
C ALA A 130 -2.19 24.20 23.95
N VAL A 131 -2.58 23.11 24.60
CA VAL A 131 -3.83 22.39 24.28
C VAL A 131 -4.63 22.22 25.56
N SER A 132 -5.87 22.72 25.58
CA SER A 132 -6.78 22.51 26.71
C SER A 132 -7.11 21.02 26.85
N ASN A 133 -7.50 20.58 28.04
CA ASN A 133 -7.89 19.19 28.27
C ASN A 133 -9.10 18.78 27.40
N ALA A 134 -10.02 19.71 27.16
CA ALA A 134 -11.15 19.52 26.25
C ALA A 134 -10.70 19.38 24.78
N ASP A 135 -9.80 20.25 24.34
CA ASP A 135 -9.26 20.20 22.98
C ASP A 135 -8.38 18.98 22.74
N PHE A 136 -7.63 18.54 23.74
CA PHE A 136 -6.82 17.32 23.64
C PHE A 136 -7.71 16.10 23.44
N SER A 137 -8.86 16.04 24.13
CA SER A 137 -9.86 15.00 23.93
C SER A 137 -10.44 15.02 22.51
N ALA A 138 -10.71 16.21 21.96
CA ALA A 138 -11.15 16.38 20.58
C ALA A 138 -10.08 15.97 19.56
N LEU A 139 -8.81 16.33 19.80
CA LEU A 139 -7.66 15.95 18.99
C LEU A 139 -7.49 14.43 18.93
N ALA A 140 -7.49 13.76 20.09
CA ALA A 140 -7.37 12.31 20.18
C ALA A 140 -8.55 11.60 19.49
N THR A 141 -9.76 12.17 19.59
CA THR A 141 -10.95 11.66 18.89
C THR A 141 -10.81 11.79 17.37
N ALA A 142 -10.28 12.90 16.87
CA ALA A 142 -10.02 13.10 15.45
C ALA A 142 -8.96 12.13 14.92
N ALA A 143 -7.86 11.92 15.66
CA ALA A 143 -6.85 10.91 15.33
C ALA A 143 -7.48 9.50 15.22
N ARG A 144 -8.30 9.12 16.20
CA ARG A 144 -9.02 7.83 16.18
C ARG A 144 -9.99 7.74 15.00
N ALA A 145 -10.67 8.83 14.64
CA ALA A 145 -11.59 8.85 13.51
C ALA A 145 -10.86 8.62 12.18
N HIS A 146 -9.68 9.23 12.00
CA HIS A 146 -8.81 8.99 10.84
C HIS A 146 -8.36 7.54 10.74
N VAL A 147 -7.83 6.96 11.82
CA VAL A 147 -7.39 5.55 11.85
C VAL A 147 -8.56 4.63 11.52
N ARG A 148 -9.74 4.87 12.10
CA ARG A 148 -10.96 4.11 11.77
C ARG A 148 -11.32 4.22 10.28
N ALA A 149 -11.21 5.41 9.69
CA ALA A 149 -11.50 5.61 8.27
C ALA A 149 -10.51 4.85 7.37
N CYS A 150 -9.23 4.76 7.76
CA CYS A 150 -8.22 3.95 7.07
C CYS A 150 -8.61 2.46 7.02
N PHE A 151 -8.98 1.88 8.17
CA PHE A 151 -9.42 0.47 8.22
C PHE A 151 -10.78 0.24 7.55
N ALA A 152 -11.70 1.21 7.62
CA ALA A 152 -12.97 1.11 6.91
C ALA A 152 -12.78 1.10 5.38
N ALA A 153 -11.84 1.90 4.86
CA ALA A 153 -11.48 1.89 3.44
C ALA A 153 -10.83 0.55 3.04
N GLU A 154 -9.92 0.00 3.85
CA GLU A 154 -9.34 -1.32 3.60
C GLU A 154 -10.42 -2.41 3.55
N ALA A 155 -11.38 -2.41 4.48
CA ALA A 155 -12.48 -3.35 4.48
C ALA A 155 -13.35 -3.24 3.20
N ALA A 156 -13.66 -2.03 2.77
CA ALA A 156 -14.41 -1.79 1.54
C ALA A 156 -13.63 -2.24 0.28
N VAL A 157 -12.32 -1.98 0.25
CA VAL A 157 -11.43 -2.40 -0.84
C VAL A 157 -11.36 -3.92 -0.92
N LEU A 158 -11.15 -4.61 0.20
CA LEU A 158 -11.10 -6.08 0.24
C LEU A 158 -12.42 -6.70 -0.20
N ALA A 159 -13.56 -6.11 0.16
CA ALA A 159 -14.86 -6.53 -0.33
C ALA A 159 -14.99 -6.33 -1.86
N GLY A 160 -14.50 -5.20 -2.38
CA GLY A 160 -14.48 -4.93 -3.83
C GLY A 160 -13.57 -5.89 -4.61
N ILE A 161 -12.41 -6.26 -4.06
CA ILE A 161 -11.51 -7.27 -4.63
C ILE A 161 -12.22 -8.63 -4.67
N ALA A 162 -12.84 -9.05 -3.56
CA ALA A 162 -13.58 -10.30 -3.49
C ALA A 162 -14.78 -10.35 -4.45
N ALA A 163 -15.42 -9.21 -4.71
CA ALA A 163 -16.50 -9.07 -5.67
C ALA A 163 -16.03 -8.92 -7.14
N GLY A 164 -14.72 -8.81 -7.38
CA GLY A 164 -14.16 -8.56 -8.71
C GLY A 164 -14.43 -7.15 -9.26
N THR A 165 -14.86 -6.20 -8.42
CA THR A 165 -15.10 -4.80 -8.81
C THR A 165 -13.87 -3.91 -8.61
N ILE A 166 -12.87 -4.38 -7.87
CA ILE A 166 -11.54 -3.79 -7.78
C ILE A 166 -10.55 -4.83 -8.30
N THR A 167 -9.88 -4.49 -9.40
CA THR A 167 -8.99 -5.38 -10.14
C THR A 167 -7.60 -4.78 -10.33
N THR A 168 -7.39 -3.52 -9.95
CA THR A 168 -6.13 -2.81 -10.16
C THR A 168 -5.68 -2.03 -8.92
N PRO A 169 -4.36 -1.81 -8.76
CA PRO A 169 -3.84 -0.92 -7.73
C PRO A 169 -4.37 0.52 -7.82
N ALA A 170 -4.63 1.02 -9.03
CA ALA A 170 -5.15 2.37 -9.23
C ALA A 170 -6.55 2.58 -8.64
N GLU A 171 -7.41 1.56 -8.71
CA GLU A 171 -8.73 1.57 -8.06
C GLU A 171 -8.60 1.55 -6.52
N ILE A 172 -7.61 0.84 -5.99
CA ILE A 172 -7.27 0.86 -4.56
C ILE A 172 -6.83 2.26 -4.14
N ASP A 173 -5.89 2.87 -4.87
CA ASP A 173 -5.42 4.23 -4.59
C ASP A 173 -6.56 5.25 -4.62
N ALA A 174 -7.48 5.12 -5.59
CA ALA A 174 -8.67 5.95 -5.67
C ALA A 174 -9.58 5.79 -4.45
N ALA A 175 -9.78 4.56 -3.95
CA ALA A 175 -10.56 4.31 -2.74
C ALA A 175 -9.93 4.94 -1.48
N PHE A 176 -8.60 4.94 -1.38
CA PHE A 176 -7.88 5.55 -0.25
C PHE A 176 -7.73 7.08 -0.37
N ALA A 177 -7.93 7.67 -1.55
CA ALA A 177 -7.82 9.11 -1.74
C ALA A 177 -8.81 9.90 -0.85
N ALA A 178 -9.98 9.33 -0.56
CA ALA A 178 -11.02 9.94 0.28
C ALA A 178 -10.70 9.93 1.79
N VAL A 179 -9.74 9.11 2.24
CA VAL A 179 -9.45 8.93 3.68
C VAL A 179 -8.60 10.07 4.27
N GLY A 180 -7.88 10.83 3.42
CA GLY A 180 -6.95 11.88 3.86
C GLY A 180 -7.53 13.30 3.94
N ALA A 181 -8.80 13.51 3.56
CA ALA A 181 -9.45 14.81 3.59
C ALA A 181 -10.32 14.93 4.84
N ALA A 182 -9.70 15.14 6.00
CA ALA A 182 -10.43 15.60 7.17
C ALA A 182 -10.47 17.14 7.14
N GLU A 183 -11.67 17.71 6.98
CA GLU A 183 -11.97 19.15 7.13
C GLU A 183 -11.65 19.67 8.55
#